data_AF-A0AAW2QL10-F1
#
_entry.id   AF-A0AAW2QL10-F1
#
_cell.length_a   1.000
_cell.length_b   1.000
_cell.length_c   1.000
_cell.angle_alpha   90.00
_cell.angle_beta   90.00
_cell.angle_gamma   90.00
#
_symmetry.space_group_name_H-M   'P 1'
#
loop_
_entity.id
_entity.type
_entity.pdbx_description
1 polymer ?
#
loop_
_entity_poly.entity_id
_entity_poly.type
_entity_poly.pdbx_seq_one_letter_code
_entity_poly.pdbx_strand_id
1 'polypeptide(L)'
;MEGFGRLPEECISEILSLTTALDASRSSILSKEFRSAASDDVVWERFLPPDYEDIISASVSLHKNNSISLSHSLFSSMVAKW
;
A
#
# COMPACT_ATOMS: atom_id res chain seq x y z
N MET A 1 -1.44 27.94 -7.18
CA MET A 1 -2.25 26.80 -6.73
C MET A 1 -1.39 26.04 -5.74
N GLU A 2 -1.51 26.33 -4.44
CA GLU A 2 -0.86 25.52 -3.42
C GLU A 2 -1.69 24.23 -3.27
N GLY A 3 -1.33 23.22 -4.07
CA GLY A 3 -1.92 21.89 -4.01
C GLY A 3 -1.20 21.00 -2.99
N PHE A 4 -1.61 19.74 -2.91
CA PHE A 4 -1.04 18.71 -2.06
C PHE A 4 0.50 18.56 -2.14
N GLY A 5 1.17 19.13 -3.16
CA GLY A 5 2.64 19.08 -3.31
C GLY A 5 3.46 19.82 -2.24
N ARG A 6 2.82 20.45 -1.24
CA ARG A 6 3.51 21.01 -0.05
C ARG A 6 3.33 20.15 1.20
N LEU A 7 2.48 19.12 1.14
CA LEU A 7 2.31 18.18 2.24
C LEU A 7 3.45 17.16 2.20
N PRO A 8 3.98 16.76 3.38
CA PRO A 8 4.85 15.59 3.48
C PRO A 8 4.16 14.36 2.93
N GLU A 9 4.93 13.46 2.34
CA GLU A 9 4.43 12.18 1.81
C GLU A 9 3.66 11.39 2.87
N GLU A 10 4.19 11.32 4.10
CA GLU A 10 3.55 10.66 5.25
C GLU A 10 2.15 11.22 5.56
N CYS A 11 1.95 12.54 5.39
CA CYS A 11 0.62 13.13 5.57
C CYS A 11 -0.35 12.69 4.48
N ILE A 12 0.13 12.52 3.24
CA ILE A 12 -0.67 12.00 2.14
C ILE A 12 -0.98 10.52 2.39
N SER A 13 0.01 9.71 2.82
CA SER A 13 -0.18 8.30 3.18
C SER A 13 -1.25 8.17 4.28
N GLU A 14 -1.16 8.95 5.35
CA GLU A 14 -2.16 8.91 6.44
C GLU A 14 -3.57 9.27 5.93
N ILE A 15 -3.71 10.29 5.07
CA ILE A 15 -4.99 10.62 4.45
C ILE A 15 -5.52 9.46 3.62
N LEU A 16 -4.68 8.85 2.77
CA LEU A 16 -5.09 7.72 1.91
C LEU A 16 -5.49 6.50 2.75
N SER A 17 -4.81 6.25 3.86
CA SER A 17 -5.11 5.17 4.80
C SER A 17 -6.51 5.29 5.45
N LEU A 18 -7.08 6.51 5.47
CA LEU A 18 -8.43 6.80 5.96
C LEU A 18 -9.51 6.74 4.87
N THR A 19 -9.12 6.55 3.61
CA THR A 19 -10.05 6.40 2.48
C THR A 19 -10.45 4.95 2.25
N THR A 20 -11.12 4.63 1.15
CA THR A 20 -11.31 3.24 0.73
C THR A 20 -10.07 2.76 -0.05
N ALA A 21 -9.79 1.45 -0.02
CA ALA A 21 -8.71 0.86 -0.83
C ALA A 21 -8.79 1.27 -2.32
N LEU A 22 -10.01 1.34 -2.87
CA LEU A 22 -10.23 1.76 -4.26
C LEU A 22 -9.86 3.23 -4.50
N ASP A 23 -10.22 4.12 -3.56
CA ASP A 23 -9.89 5.54 -3.67
C ASP A 23 -8.39 5.80 -3.48
N ALA A 24 -7.73 5.04 -2.60
CA ALA A 24 -6.28 5.05 -2.43
C ALA A 24 -5.58 4.63 -3.74
N SER A 25 -6.00 3.51 -4.36
CA SER A 25 -5.50 3.06 -5.66
C SER A 25 -5.65 4.13 -6.75
N ARG A 26 -6.84 4.74 -6.85
CA ARG A 26 -7.13 5.79 -7.84
C ARG A 26 -6.37 7.09 -7.58
N SER A 27 -5.96 7.35 -6.35
CA SER A 27 -5.17 8.54 -6.05
C SER A 27 -3.76 8.45 -6.64
N SER A 28 -3.22 7.23 -6.81
CA SER A 28 -1.87 6.99 -7.38
C SER A 28 -1.66 7.48 -8.82
N ILE A 29 -2.74 7.70 -9.58
CA ILE A 29 -2.66 8.19 -10.97
C ILE A 29 -2.68 9.73 -11.05
N LEU A 30 -2.95 10.43 -9.95
CA LEU A 30 -3.10 11.89 -9.94
C LEU A 30 -1.76 12.62 -9.99
N SER A 31 -0.72 12.09 -9.34
CA SER A 31 0.62 12.69 -9.31
C SER A 31 1.68 11.69 -8.84
N LYS A 32 2.97 12.08 -8.88
CA LYS A 32 4.07 11.26 -8.36
C LYS A 32 4.01 11.15 -6.84
N GLU A 33 3.64 12.23 -6.16
CA GLU A 33 3.54 12.32 -4.71
C GLU A 33 2.45 11.38 -4.19
N PHE A 34 1.27 11.43 -4.82
CA PHE A 34 0.18 10.50 -4.49
C PHE A 34 0.51 9.05 -4.85
N ARG A 35 1.29 8.81 -5.92
CA ARG A 35 1.75 7.45 -6.25
C ARG A 35 2.67 6.88 -5.19
N SER A 36 3.62 7.70 -4.72
CA SER A 36 4.58 7.31 -3.70
C SER A 36 3.85 7.00 -2.39
N ALA A 37 3.02 7.93 -1.92
CA ALA A 37 2.19 7.77 -0.73
C ALA A 37 1.19 6.59 -0.83
N ALA A 38 0.56 6.37 -1.98
CA ALA A 38 -0.33 5.22 -2.18
C ALA A 38 0.41 3.87 -2.20
N SER A 39 1.73 3.89 -2.25
CA SER A 39 2.58 2.69 -2.18
C SER A 39 3.17 2.44 -0.80
N ASP A 40 2.82 3.28 0.17
CA ASP A 40 3.29 3.18 1.55
C ASP A 40 2.52 2.06 2.29
N ASP A 41 3.23 1.25 3.06
CA ASP A 41 2.67 0.11 3.78
C ASP A 41 1.59 0.56 4.79
N VAL A 42 1.76 1.74 5.40
CA VAL A 42 0.79 2.33 6.34
C VAL A 42 -0.61 2.50 5.73
N VAL A 43 -0.70 2.71 4.42
CA VAL A 43 -1.98 2.83 3.70
C VAL A 43 -2.70 1.49 3.69
N TRP A 44 -1.96 0.42 3.39
CA TRP A 44 -2.53 -0.91 3.14
C TRP A 44 -2.73 -1.71 4.41
N GLU A 45 -1.89 -1.53 5.42
CA GLU A 45 -2.05 -2.15 6.75
C GLU A 45 -3.44 -1.88 7.35
N ARG A 46 -4.05 -0.71 7.08
CA ARG A 46 -5.42 -0.39 7.55
C ARG A 46 -6.54 -1.08 6.79
N PHE A 47 -6.28 -1.54 5.57
CA PHE A 47 -7.25 -2.27 4.75
C PHE A 47 -7.14 -3.79 4.93
N LEU A 48 -6.06 -4.25 5.56
CA LEU A 48 -5.78 -5.65 5.78
C LEU A 48 -6.48 -6.20 7.04
N PRO A 49 -6.82 -7.50 7.05
CA PRO A 49 -7.30 -8.19 8.25
C PRO A 49 -6.24 -8.20 9.35
N PRO A 50 -6.61 -8.24 10.65
CA PRO A 50 -5.64 -8.26 11.76
C PRO A 50 -4.63 -9.42 11.74
N ASP A 51 -4.99 -10.53 11.11
CA ASP A 51 -4.18 -11.74 10.96
C ASP A 51 -3.35 -11.78 9.67
N TYR A 52 -3.20 -10.65 8.97
CA TYR A 52 -2.47 -10.60 7.70
C TYR A 52 -1.01 -11.06 7.83
N GLU A 53 -0.35 -10.75 8.95
CA GLU A 53 1.02 -11.20 9.22
C GLU A 53 1.13 -12.73 9.34
N ASP A 54 0.12 -13.37 9.91
CA ASP A 54 0.06 -14.84 10.01
C ASP A 54 -0.17 -15.45 8.62
N ILE A 55 -1.02 -14.83 7.79
CA ILE A 55 -1.28 -15.24 6.41
C ILE A 55 0.00 -15.11 5.55
N ILE A 56 0.71 -13.99 5.67
CA ILE A 56 1.98 -13.75 4.98
C ILE A 56 3.03 -14.76 5.46
N SER A 57 3.18 -14.92 6.77
CA SER A 57 4.12 -15.87 7.37
C SER A 57 3.86 -17.31 6.92
N ALA A 58 2.59 -17.72 6.87
CA ALA A 58 2.18 -19.01 6.32
C ALA A 58 2.56 -19.12 4.83
N SER A 59 2.29 -18.10 4.02
CA SER A 59 2.65 -18.08 2.60
C SER A 59 4.16 -18.14 2.35
N VAL A 60 4.96 -17.44 3.15
CA VAL A 60 6.43 -17.47 3.09
C VAL A 60 6.96 -18.83 3.54
N SER A 61 6.36 -19.45 4.55
CA SER A 61 6.75 -20.79 5.00
C SER A 61 6.52 -21.86 3.91
N LEU A 62 5.49 -21.66 3.07
CA LEU A 62 5.19 -22.48 1.90
C LEU A 62 6.13 -22.19 0.72
N HIS A 63 6.78 -21.03 0.69
CA HIS A 63 7.68 -20.58 -0.37
C HIS A 63 9.09 -20.33 0.20
N LYS A 64 9.86 -21.41 0.41
CA LYS A 64 11.24 -21.38 0.95
C LYS A 64 12.25 -20.74 -0.03
N ASN A 65 12.15 -19.43 -0.26
CA ASN A 65 13.13 -18.60 -0.97
C ASN A 65 12.58 -17.18 -1.19
N ASN A 66 13.02 -16.23 -0.35
CA ASN A 66 12.88 -14.76 -0.44
C ASN A 66 11.53 -14.13 0.00
N SER A 67 11.42 -13.83 1.30
CA SER A 67 10.29 -13.09 1.90
C SER A 67 10.12 -11.66 1.36
N ILE A 68 11.22 -10.96 1.05
CA ILE A 68 11.19 -9.55 0.56
C ILE A 68 10.58 -9.45 -0.84
N SER A 69 10.81 -10.44 -1.71
CA SER A 69 10.15 -10.46 -3.03
C SER A 69 8.66 -10.78 -2.93
N LEU A 70 8.24 -11.47 -1.87
CA LEU A 70 6.85 -11.86 -1.70
C LEU A 70 6.00 -10.67 -1.25
N SER A 71 6.46 -9.85 -0.30
CA SER A 71 5.73 -8.63 0.11
C SER A 71 5.58 -7.65 -1.04
N HIS A 72 6.65 -7.36 -1.78
CA HIS A 72 6.60 -6.46 -2.94
C HIS A 72 5.75 -7.00 -4.11
N SER A 73 5.74 -8.32 -4.32
CA SER A 73 4.91 -8.99 -5.32
C SER A 73 3.44 -9.05 -4.91
N LEU A 74 3.14 -9.30 -3.63
CA LEU A 74 1.79 -9.27 -3.08
C LEU A 74 1.23 -7.85 -3.13
N PHE A 75 2.03 -6.85 -2.78
CA PHE A 75 1.70 -5.45 -2.97
C PHE A 75 1.38 -5.15 -4.45
N SER A 76 2.28 -5.51 -5.37
CA SER A 76 2.05 -5.38 -6.84
C SER A 76 0.81 -6.13 -7.32
N SER A 77 0.50 -7.27 -6.72
CA SER A 77 -0.66 -8.10 -7.06
C SER A 77 -1.96 -7.52 -6.49
N MET A 78 -1.91 -6.92 -5.30
CA MET A 78 -3.04 -6.23 -4.68
C MET A 78 -3.38 -4.96 -5.46
N VAL A 79 -2.39 -4.12 -5.79
CA VAL A 79 -2.63 -2.93 -6.64
C VAL A 79 -3.04 -3.29 -8.07
N ALA A 80 -2.70 -4.48 -8.58
CA ALA A 80 -3.13 -4.95 -9.91
C ALA A 80 -4.52 -5.63 -9.90
N LYS A 81 -5.06 -5.97 -8.72
CA LYS A 81 -6.40 -6.57 -8.55
C LYS A 81 -7.50 -5.54 -8.27
N TRP A 82 -7.15 -4.27 -8.07
CA TRP A 82 -8.05 -3.14 -7.86
C TRP A 82 -7.87 -2.09 -8.96
#